data_AF-A0A3M7FX70-F1
#
_entry.id   AF-A0A3M7FX70-F1
#
_cell.length_a   1.000
_cell.length_b   1.000
_cell.length_c   1.000
_cell.angle_alpha   90.00
_cell.angle_beta   90.00
_cell.angle_gamma   90.00
#
_symmetry.space_group_name_H-M   'P 1'
#
loop_
_entity.id
_entity.type
_entity.pdbx_description
1 polymer ?
#
loop_
_entity_poly.entity_id
_entity_poly.type
_entity_poly.pdbx_seq_one_letter_code
_entity_poly.pdbx_strand_id
1 'polypeptide(L)'
;MTSTSSSASPPDAPVEAADNTSDMPLTMAASVVLEQLPKDATKALETAGELEQAKVTIRLNPLPNTPQLRQPRFKCSSNQRFEAIVRFLRRKLGLQDHESVFCYVNSVFAPGLDEGVGNLWRCFRVGEELVVNYSVTQAFG
;
A
#
# COMPACT_ATOMS: atom_id res chain seq x y z
N MET A 1 -26.48 -11.70 60.47
CA MET A 1 -26.12 -10.34 60.92
C MET A 1 -24.75 -10.40 61.57
N THR A 2 -23.68 -10.05 60.86
CA THR A 2 -22.39 -9.66 61.44
C THR A 2 -21.69 -8.75 60.42
N SER A 3 -21.43 -7.52 60.86
CA SER A 3 -20.74 -6.42 60.19
C SER A 3 -19.27 -6.74 59.94
N THR A 4 -18.57 -6.00 59.07
CA THR A 4 -17.17 -5.51 59.30
C THR A 4 -16.69 -4.54 58.19
N SER A 5 -16.24 -3.36 58.68
CA SER A 5 -15.26 -2.35 58.20
C SER A 5 -15.21 -1.91 56.72
N SER A 6 -15.46 -0.63 56.39
CA SER A 6 -14.58 0.56 56.53
C SER A 6 -13.38 0.58 55.57
N SER A 7 -13.40 1.50 54.58
CA SER A 7 -12.28 2.37 54.20
C SER A 7 -12.70 3.26 53.02
N ALA A 8 -12.56 4.58 53.18
CA ALA A 8 -12.84 5.58 52.16
C ALA A 8 -11.57 5.88 51.34
N SER A 9 -11.69 6.02 50.02
CA SER A 9 -10.76 6.78 49.16
C SER A 9 -11.44 7.15 47.82
N PRO A 10 -11.07 8.31 47.22
CA PRO A 10 -11.81 9.02 46.16
C PRO A 10 -11.69 8.37 44.75
N PRO A 11 -12.59 8.72 43.81
CA PRO A 11 -12.62 8.11 42.48
C PRO A 11 -11.43 8.57 41.62
N ASP A 12 -10.72 7.54 41.16
CA ASP A 12 -9.58 7.52 40.25
C ASP A 12 -9.95 8.04 38.85
N ALA A 13 -8.99 8.67 38.18
CA ALA A 13 -9.12 9.25 36.85
C ALA A 13 -9.25 8.15 35.77
N PRO A 14 -10.00 8.35 34.67
CA PRO A 14 -9.99 7.40 33.58
C PRO A 14 -8.69 7.53 32.77
N VAL A 15 -7.90 6.47 32.78
CA VAL A 15 -6.79 6.20 31.86
C VAL A 15 -7.32 6.09 30.42
N GLU A 16 -6.86 6.98 29.56
CA GLU A 16 -7.22 7.02 28.13
C GLU A 16 -6.57 5.90 27.33
N ALA A 17 -7.37 5.35 26.41
CA ALA A 17 -7.02 4.29 25.48
C ALA A 17 -6.09 4.81 24.37
N ALA A 18 -5.01 4.08 24.10
CA ALA A 18 -4.21 4.24 22.90
C ALA A 18 -4.79 3.35 21.79
N ASP A 19 -5.73 3.89 21.00
CA ASP A 19 -6.06 3.38 19.68
C ASP A 19 -5.54 4.39 18.65
N ASN A 20 -4.49 4.01 17.92
CA ASN A 20 -3.74 4.87 17.02
C ASN A 20 -4.40 4.86 15.63
N THR A 21 -5.68 5.24 15.57
CA THR A 21 -6.35 5.57 14.32
C THR A 21 -6.38 7.09 14.19
N SER A 22 -5.83 7.58 13.09
CA SER A 22 -5.86 8.95 12.59
C SER A 22 -7.17 9.71 12.87
N ASP A 23 -7.29 10.32 14.04
CA ASP A 23 -8.21 11.41 14.32
C ASP A 23 -7.37 12.59 14.81
N MET A 24 -6.71 13.24 13.85
CA MET A 24 -6.35 14.63 14.08
C MET A 24 -7.69 15.34 14.22
N PRO A 25 -8.03 15.94 15.37
CA PRO A 25 -9.32 16.57 15.54
C PRO A 25 -9.40 17.68 14.49
N LEU A 26 -10.19 17.44 13.45
CA LEU A 26 -10.58 18.44 12.46
C LEU A 26 -11.52 19.39 13.20
N THR A 27 -10.93 20.19 14.07
CA THR A 27 -11.64 21.24 14.78
C THR A 27 -12.28 22.13 13.72
N MET A 28 -13.52 22.57 13.95
CA MET A 28 -14.22 23.45 13.02
C MET A 28 -13.41 24.74 12.72
N ALA A 29 -12.48 25.11 13.61
CA ALA A 29 -11.50 26.17 13.41
C ALA A 29 -10.50 25.87 12.28
N ALA A 30 -10.06 24.62 12.13
CA ALA A 30 -9.21 24.21 11.00
C ALA A 30 -9.92 24.41 9.66
N SER A 31 -11.25 24.22 9.60
CA SER A 31 -12.05 24.45 8.39
C SER A 31 -12.03 25.91 7.94
N VAL A 32 -12.05 26.87 8.87
CA VAL A 32 -11.97 28.32 8.56
C VAL A 32 -10.58 28.70 8.04
N VAL A 33 -9.53 28.08 8.57
CA VAL A 33 -8.15 28.30 8.09
C VAL A 33 -7.95 27.71 6.69
N LEU A 34 -8.57 26.56 6.39
CA LEU A 34 -8.57 25.99 5.04
C LEU A 34 -9.25 26.91 4.01
N GLU A 35 -10.31 27.61 4.41
CA GLU A 35 -11.05 28.52 3.54
C GLU A 35 -10.33 29.87 3.31
N GLN A 36 -9.38 30.21 4.20
CA GLN A 36 -8.57 31.43 4.12
C GLN A 36 -7.16 31.23 3.52
N LEU A 37 -6.80 30.01 3.13
CA LEU A 37 -5.55 29.76 2.41
C LEU A 37 -5.62 30.30 0.97
N PRO A 38 -4.51 30.84 0.42
CA PRO A 38 -4.45 31.34 -0.94
C PRO A 38 -4.81 30.24 -1.94
N LYS A 39 -5.52 30.62 -3.02
CA LYS A 39 -6.05 29.71 -4.07
C LYS A 39 -5.01 28.78 -4.71
N ASP A 40 -3.73 29.11 -4.58
CA ASP A 40 -2.64 28.27 -5.08
C ASP A 40 -2.36 27.07 -4.16
N ALA A 41 -2.55 27.22 -2.84
CA ALA A 41 -2.42 26.11 -1.90
C ALA A 41 -3.57 25.10 -2.05
N THR A 42 -4.80 25.56 -2.30
CA THR A 42 -5.93 24.66 -2.56
C THR A 42 -5.76 23.90 -3.88
N LYS A 43 -5.34 24.56 -4.96
CA LYS A 43 -5.02 23.90 -6.24
C LYS A 43 -3.86 22.90 -6.14
N ALA A 44 -2.83 23.23 -5.36
CA ALA A 44 -1.70 22.33 -5.15
C ALA A 44 -2.10 21.09 -4.36
N LEU A 45 -3.01 21.22 -3.37
CA LEU A 45 -3.53 20.09 -2.60
C LEU A 45 -4.49 19.21 -3.40
N GLU A 46 -5.31 19.79 -4.29
CA GLU A 46 -6.14 19.03 -5.24
C GLU A 46 -5.27 18.11 -6.12
N THR A 47 -4.11 18.61 -6.53
CA THR A 47 -3.16 17.86 -7.37
C THR A 47 -2.32 16.86 -6.54
N ALA A 48 -2.10 17.13 -5.25
CA ALA A 48 -1.26 16.30 -4.39
C ALA A 48 -1.82 14.88 -4.14
N GLY A 49 -3.13 14.70 -4.27
CA GLY A 49 -3.79 13.38 -4.18
C GLY A 49 -3.82 12.61 -5.50
N GLU A 50 -3.54 13.27 -6.62
CA GLU A 50 -3.67 12.66 -7.94
C GLU A 50 -2.38 11.94 -8.32
N LEU A 51 -2.50 10.67 -8.71
CA LEU A 51 -1.39 9.94 -9.30
C LEU A 51 -1.12 10.55 -10.68
N GLU A 52 -0.11 11.43 -10.79
CA GLU A 52 0.30 12.14 -12.03
C GLU A 52 0.31 11.23 -13.28
N GLN A 53 0.59 9.93 -13.11
CA GLN A 53 0.44 8.93 -14.16
C GLN A 53 -0.83 8.09 -13.96
N ALA A 54 -1.83 8.30 -14.81
CA ALA A 54 -3.00 7.41 -14.90
C ALA A 54 -2.64 5.97 -15.31
N LYS A 55 -1.52 5.80 -16.03
CA LYS A 55 -1.00 4.50 -16.44
C LYS A 55 0.49 4.42 -16.18
N VAL A 56 0.91 3.31 -15.58
CA VAL A 56 2.30 3.02 -15.23
C VAL A 56 2.82 1.84 -16.05
N THR A 57 4.09 1.89 -16.40
CA THR A 57 4.76 0.81 -17.15
C THR A 57 5.41 -0.16 -16.18
N ILE A 58 5.16 -1.45 -16.37
CA ILE A 58 5.66 -2.53 -15.51
C ILE A 58 6.46 -3.48 -16.38
N ARG A 59 7.66 -3.82 -15.91
CA ARG A 59 8.54 -4.82 -16.51
C ARG A 59 8.63 -6.06 -15.61
N LEU A 60 8.12 -7.17 -16.11
CA LEU A 60 8.18 -8.49 -15.52
C LEU A 60 9.45 -9.21 -15.98
N ASN A 61 10.32 -9.53 -15.03
CA ASN A 61 11.56 -10.24 -15.26
C ASN A 61 11.46 -11.64 -14.62
N PRO A 62 11.72 -12.73 -15.35
CA PRO A 62 11.78 -14.06 -14.74
C PRO A 62 13.04 -14.20 -13.89
N LEU A 63 12.92 -14.86 -12.74
CA LEU A 63 14.07 -15.38 -12.01
C LEU A 63 14.64 -16.65 -12.67
N PRO A 64 15.87 -17.07 -12.29
CA PRO A 64 16.42 -18.35 -12.73
C PRO A 64 15.41 -19.49 -12.50
N ASN A 65 15.36 -20.45 -13.43
CA ASN A 65 14.46 -21.62 -13.39
C ASN A 65 12.95 -21.32 -13.49
N THR A 66 12.55 -20.14 -13.97
CA THR A 66 11.13 -19.76 -14.15
C THR A 66 10.80 -19.53 -15.62
N PRO A 67 9.62 -19.97 -16.13
CA PRO A 67 9.23 -19.73 -17.52
C PRO A 67 9.13 -18.23 -17.86
N GLN A 68 9.73 -17.84 -18.99
CA GLN A 68 9.75 -16.46 -19.45
C GLN A 68 8.44 -16.09 -20.18
N LEU A 69 7.92 -14.92 -19.87
CA LEU A 69 6.76 -14.34 -20.55
C LEU A 69 7.12 -13.85 -21.95
N ARG A 70 6.20 -14.07 -22.90
CA ARG A 70 6.32 -13.57 -24.28
C ARG A 70 6.35 -12.03 -24.38
N GLN A 71 5.66 -11.35 -23.47
CA GLN A 71 5.65 -9.90 -23.37
C GLN A 71 5.96 -9.50 -21.92
N PRO A 72 7.24 -9.20 -21.61
CA PRO A 72 7.65 -8.85 -20.25
C PRO A 72 7.21 -7.44 -19.85
N ARG A 73 6.81 -6.58 -20.79
CA ARG A 73 6.44 -5.20 -20.52
C ARG A 73 4.97 -4.97 -20.81
N PHE A 74 4.26 -4.37 -19.87
CA PHE A 74 2.86 -3.97 -20.06
C PHE A 74 2.55 -2.69 -19.29
N LYS A 75 1.47 -2.01 -19.69
CA LYS A 75 0.97 -0.81 -19.00
C LYS A 75 -0.23 -1.20 -18.15
N CYS A 76 -0.24 -0.75 -16.90
CA CYS A 76 -1.35 -0.94 -15.95
C CYS A 76 -1.90 0.41 -15.50
N SER A 77 -3.15 0.44 -15.06
CA SER A 77 -3.70 1.62 -14.38
C SER A 77 -3.03 1.79 -13.02
N SER A 78 -2.71 3.02 -12.64
CA SER A 78 -2.09 3.32 -11.34
C SER A 78 -3.02 3.04 -10.14
N ASN A 79 -4.34 3.03 -10.37
CA ASN A 79 -5.37 2.71 -9.37
C ASN A 79 -5.52 1.20 -9.08
N GLN A 80 -4.81 0.33 -9.82
CA GLN A 80 -4.84 -1.11 -9.57
C GLN A 80 -4.02 -1.49 -8.34
N ARG A 81 -4.41 -2.59 -7.69
CA ARG A 81 -3.64 -3.23 -6.62
C ARG A 81 -2.65 -4.24 -7.18
N PHE A 82 -1.60 -4.54 -6.43
CA PHE A 82 -0.56 -5.47 -6.83
C PHE A 82 -1.09 -6.88 -7.06
N GLU A 83 -2.15 -7.29 -6.35
CA GLU A 83 -2.87 -8.55 -6.56
C GLU A 83 -3.28 -8.78 -8.03
N ALA A 84 -3.67 -7.72 -8.75
CA ALA A 84 -4.04 -7.83 -10.16
C ALA A 84 -2.87 -8.27 -11.04
N ILE A 85 -1.65 -7.86 -10.71
CA ILE A 85 -0.41 -8.26 -11.39
C ILE A 85 -0.12 -9.73 -11.11
N VAL A 86 -0.26 -10.17 -9.84
CA VAL A 86 -0.07 -11.58 -9.46
C VAL A 86 -1.07 -12.48 -10.18
N ARG A 87 -2.35 -12.08 -10.23
CA ARG A 87 -3.38 -12.80 -10.97
C ARG A 87 -3.12 -12.81 -12.49
N PHE A 88 -2.57 -11.73 -13.03
CA PHE A 88 -2.15 -11.68 -14.44
C PHE A 88 -0.99 -12.65 -14.71
N LEU A 89 0.02 -12.69 -13.83
CA LEU A 89 1.14 -13.62 -13.90
C LEU A 89 0.66 -15.07 -13.87
N ARG A 90 -0.19 -15.44 -12.90
CA ARG A 90 -0.74 -16.80 -12.80
C ARG A 90 -1.42 -17.25 -14.09
N ARG A 91 -2.28 -16.40 -14.65
CA ARG A 91 -2.99 -16.67 -15.92
C ARG A 91 -2.04 -16.81 -17.11
N LYS A 92 -0.96 -16.02 -17.16
CA LYS A 92 -0.01 -16.04 -18.28
C LYS A 92 0.96 -17.22 -18.22
N LEU A 93 1.34 -17.65 -17.02
CA LEU A 93 2.19 -18.82 -16.81
C LEU A 93 1.39 -20.13 -16.81
N GLY A 94 0.05 -20.06 -16.67
CA GLY A 94 -0.80 -21.24 -16.61
C GLY A 94 -0.69 -21.99 -15.29
N LEU A 95 -0.31 -21.30 -14.20
CA LEU A 95 -0.18 -21.92 -12.90
C LEU A 95 -1.55 -22.32 -12.35
N GLN A 96 -1.56 -23.42 -11.61
CA GLN A 96 -2.74 -23.88 -10.88
C GLN A 96 -2.91 -23.16 -9.53
N ASP A 97 -4.09 -23.27 -8.93
CA ASP A 97 -4.39 -22.59 -7.66
C ASP A 97 -3.51 -23.04 -6.48
N HIS A 98 -2.95 -24.25 -6.57
CA HIS A 98 -2.04 -24.80 -5.56
C HIS A 98 -0.59 -24.31 -5.73
N GLU A 99 -0.24 -23.71 -6.87
CA GLU A 99 1.11 -23.25 -7.13
C GLU A 99 1.30 -21.81 -6.64
N SER A 100 2.38 -21.61 -5.90
CA SER A 100 2.73 -20.29 -5.38
C SER A 100 3.53 -19.50 -6.42
N VAL A 101 3.33 -18.18 -6.43
CA VAL A 101 4.12 -17.24 -7.25
C VAL A 101 4.66 -16.18 -6.31
N PHE A 102 5.98 -16.06 -6.29
CA PHE A 102 6.68 -15.04 -5.54
C PHE A 102 7.05 -13.90 -6.47
N CYS A 103 6.71 -12.67 -6.08
CA CYS A 103 7.02 -11.47 -6.82
C CYS A 103 7.88 -10.56 -5.95
N TYR A 104 8.93 -10.01 -6.54
CA TYR A 104 9.88 -9.14 -5.87
C TYR A 104 10.05 -7.85 -6.66
N VAL A 105 9.86 -6.70 -6.03
CA VAL A 105 10.15 -5.40 -6.65
C VAL A 105 11.65 -5.17 -6.60
N ASN A 106 12.26 -4.91 -7.76
CA ASN A 106 13.69 -4.69 -7.94
C ASN A 106 14.60 -5.80 -7.35
N SER A 107 14.07 -7.02 -7.10
CA SER A 107 14.78 -8.10 -6.38
C SER A 107 15.17 -7.74 -4.94
N VAL A 108 14.49 -6.79 -4.30
CA VAL A 108 14.83 -6.34 -2.95
C VAL A 108 13.79 -6.79 -1.92
N PHE A 109 12.50 -6.67 -2.24
CA PHE A 109 11.43 -7.01 -1.32
C PHE A 109 10.21 -7.54 -2.05
N ALA A 110 9.35 -8.27 -1.33
CA ALA A 110 8.08 -8.76 -1.83
C ALA A 110 6.94 -7.81 -1.40
N PRO A 111 6.28 -7.09 -2.32
CA PRO A 111 5.18 -6.19 -1.99
C PRO A 111 3.94 -6.95 -1.51
N GLY A 112 3.12 -6.29 -0.69
CA GLY A 112 1.80 -6.78 -0.29
C GLY A 112 0.83 -6.86 -1.48
N LEU A 113 -0.14 -7.78 -1.44
CA LEU A 113 -1.16 -7.90 -2.50
C LEU A 113 -2.11 -6.69 -2.56
N ASP A 114 -2.30 -6.05 -1.42
CA ASP A 114 -3.12 -4.88 -1.18
C ASP A 114 -2.42 -3.56 -1.56
N GLU A 115 -1.12 -3.57 -1.80
CA GLU A 115 -0.37 -2.38 -2.18
C GLU A 115 -0.81 -1.82 -3.54
N GLY A 116 -0.91 -0.49 -3.62
CA GLY A 116 -1.24 0.22 -4.85
C GLY A 116 -0.07 0.25 -5.82
N VAL A 117 -0.31 -0.15 -7.07
CA VAL A 117 0.73 -0.18 -8.12
C VAL A 117 1.26 1.23 -8.43
N GLY A 118 0.41 2.25 -8.35
CA GLY A 118 0.84 3.64 -8.52
C GLY A 118 1.87 4.09 -7.48
N ASN A 119 1.70 3.72 -6.22
CA ASN A 119 2.65 4.02 -5.16
C ASN A 119 3.97 3.28 -5.37
N LEU A 120 3.90 1.99 -5.69
CA LEU A 120 5.08 1.16 -6.00
C LEU A 120 5.88 1.73 -7.17
N TRP A 121 5.21 2.16 -8.23
CA TRP A 121 5.88 2.79 -9.38
C TRP A 121 6.50 4.14 -8.99
N ARG A 122 5.81 4.98 -8.21
CA ARG A 122 6.35 6.27 -7.77
C ARG A 122 7.60 6.10 -6.90
N CYS A 123 7.60 5.17 -5.96
CA CYS A 123 8.67 4.98 -4.99
C CYS A 123 9.83 4.12 -5.50
N PHE A 124 9.57 3.14 -6.36
CA PHE A 124 10.54 2.10 -6.72
C PHE A 124 10.75 1.91 -8.24
N ARG A 125 10.31 2.85 -9.09
CA ARG A 125 10.63 2.80 -10.53
C ARG A 125 12.13 2.86 -10.79
N VAL A 126 12.56 2.15 -11.83
CA VAL A 126 13.90 2.24 -12.40
C VAL A 126 13.76 2.84 -13.80
N GLY A 127 14.20 4.09 -13.95
CA GLY A 127 13.91 4.86 -15.17
C GLY A 127 12.41 5.15 -15.25
N GLU A 128 11.72 4.65 -16.29
CA GLU A 128 10.28 4.84 -16.49
C GLU A 128 9.44 3.57 -16.24
N GLU A 129 10.06 2.51 -15.72
CA GLU A 129 9.42 1.20 -15.54
C GLU A 129 9.54 0.72 -14.08
N LEU A 130 8.48 0.11 -13.55
CA LEU A 130 8.56 -0.66 -12.31
C LEU A 130 9.03 -2.08 -12.64
N VAL A 131 10.17 -2.49 -12.10
CA VAL A 131 10.73 -3.83 -12.33
C VAL A 131 10.22 -4.79 -11.26
N VAL A 132 9.53 -5.84 -11.71
CA VAL A 132 9.01 -6.91 -10.86
C VAL A 132 9.62 -8.21 -11.31
N ASN A 133 10.43 -8.82 -10.45
CA ASN A 133 11.03 -10.12 -10.67
C ASN A 133 10.11 -11.20 -10.11
N TYR A 134 9.78 -12.24 -10.89
CA TYR A 134 8.85 -13.30 -10.48
C TYR A 134 9.48 -14.69 -10.51
N SER A 135 9.08 -15.55 -9.57
CA SER A 135 9.49 -16.96 -9.49
C SER A 135 8.38 -17.86 -8.95
N VAL A 136 8.39 -19.14 -9.33
CA VAL A 136 7.51 -20.17 -8.77
C VAL A 136 8.06 -20.69 -7.43
N THR A 137 9.39 -20.71 -7.29
CA THR A 137 10.09 -21.10 -6.07
C THR A 137 10.51 -19.88 -5.28
N GLN A 138 10.50 -19.97 -3.96
CA GLN A 138 11.03 -18.89 -3.12
C GLN A 138 12.53 -18.74 -3.40
N ALA A 139 12.94 -17.55 -3.85
CA ALA A 139 14.32 -17.28 -4.25
C ALA A 139 15.10 -16.46 -3.23
N PHE A 140 14.40 -15.69 -2.40
CA PHE A 140 14.96 -14.89 -1.32
C PHE A 140 14.17 -15.17 -0.03
N GLY A 141 14.88 -15.50 1.05
CA GLY A 141 14.38 -15.82 2.38
C GLY A 141 15.41 -15.42 3.42
#